data_AF-A0A2J6SW91-F1
#
_entry.id   AF-A0A2J6SW91-F1
#
_cell.length_a   1.000
_cell.length_b   1.000
_cell.length_c   1.000
_cell.angle_alpha   90.00
_cell.angle_beta   90.00
_cell.angle_gamma   90.00
#
_symmetry.space_group_name_H-M   'P 1'
#
loop_
_entity.id
_entity.type
_entity.pdbx_description
1 polymer ?
#
loop_
_entity_poly.entity_id
_entity_poly.type
_entity_poly.pdbx_seq_one_letter_code
_entity_poly.pdbx_strand_id
1 'polypeptide(L)'
;MPSQKRKANGHVCECFKAHETKDECEKQALVNEREDCGAKHRAITAQVILYSETVEVLAGNEDKQTFIVHRDLLALHSAYFLDLFKDKGRGVDKQILISMKPSLFADFVSWVYFGEFLKVENDALEGAASVDDLWEWGRVFKAPAFQNFCMDDCRAYCKSSDTNPTKNPWPFINGIKQMYSTTPKESQLRKLAVNSLSYKNPLHKYRKGSAAWKEWKALLTGQDSQEAWINDLREDFSLEAGKDWKKIPPWDDQHRNDYMEKEIALEDRWDAQILARPIAAIKSAALAKTDVRSIIEWAHLQRGVKSEQE
;
A
#
# COMPACT_ATOMS: atom_id res chain seq x y z
N MET A 1 0.11 -17.10 27.93
CA MET A 1 -0.73 -16.79 29.12
C MET A 1 -2.08 -16.30 28.63
N PRO A 2 -3.21 -16.81 29.13
CA PRO A 2 -4.52 -16.37 28.68
C PRO A 2 -4.76 -14.89 29.00
N SER A 3 -5.23 -14.12 28.01
CA SER A 3 -5.68 -12.74 28.16
C SER A 3 -6.80 -12.66 29.21
N GLN A 4 -6.59 -11.90 30.29
CA GLN A 4 -7.64 -11.66 31.28
C GLN A 4 -8.62 -10.64 30.70
N LYS A 5 -9.81 -11.09 30.28
CA LYS A 5 -10.89 -10.19 29.86
C LYS A 5 -11.24 -9.23 31.01
N ARG A 6 -11.03 -7.93 30.81
CA ARG A 6 -11.43 -6.89 31.77
C ARG A 6 -12.53 -6.04 31.16
N LYS A 7 -13.60 -5.81 31.93
CA LYS A 7 -14.64 -4.83 31.60
C LYS A 7 -14.21 -3.47 32.14
N ALA A 8 -13.95 -2.52 31.25
CA ALA A 8 -13.81 -1.11 31.60
C ALA A 8 -14.88 -0.33 30.82
N ASN A 9 -15.63 0.54 31.50
CA ASN A 9 -16.55 1.49 30.86
C ASN A 9 -17.51 0.90 29.82
N GLY A 10 -18.10 -0.28 30.10
CA GLY A 10 -19.14 -0.86 29.25
C GLY A 10 -18.65 -1.57 27.97
N HIS A 11 -17.34 -1.66 27.72
CA HIS A 11 -16.78 -2.48 26.64
C HIS A 11 -15.90 -3.61 27.20
N VAL A 12 -15.77 -4.69 26.42
CA VAL A 12 -14.91 -5.84 26.77
C VAL A 12 -13.64 -5.73 25.94
N CYS A 13 -12.52 -5.42 26.59
CA CYS A 13 -11.22 -5.38 25.93
C CYS A 13 -10.59 -6.79 25.94
N GLU A 14 -10.20 -7.29 24.77
CA GLU A 14 -9.54 -8.59 24.61
C GLU A 14 -8.02 -8.48 24.39
N CYS A 15 -7.50 -7.24 24.29
CA CYS A 15 -6.07 -6.98 24.14
C CYS A 15 -5.25 -7.45 25.35
N PHE A 16 -3.96 -7.72 25.12
CA PHE A 16 -3.03 -8.14 26.17
C PHE A 16 -2.90 -7.10 27.30
N LYS A 17 -2.90 -5.81 26.93
CA LYS A 17 -3.02 -4.68 27.87
C LYS A 17 -4.46 -4.17 27.81
N ALA A 18 -5.09 -4.00 28.97
CA ALA A 18 -6.43 -3.43 29.04
C ALA A 18 -6.39 -1.94 28.68
N HIS A 19 -7.34 -1.51 27.87
CA HIS A 19 -7.53 -0.11 27.48
C HIS A 19 -8.75 0.49 28.19
N GLU A 20 -8.76 1.80 28.41
CA GLU A 20 -9.84 2.48 29.14
C GLU A 20 -11.02 2.81 28.21
N THR A 21 -10.76 2.92 26.92
CA THR A 21 -11.73 3.32 25.89
C THR A 21 -11.81 2.32 24.73
N LYS A 22 -12.96 2.29 24.07
CA LYS A 22 -13.18 1.49 22.86
C LYS A 22 -12.22 1.90 21.74
N ASP A 23 -12.00 3.20 21.57
CA ASP A 23 -11.11 3.77 20.55
C ASP A 23 -9.65 3.33 20.72
N GLU A 24 -9.16 3.24 21.96
CA GLU A 24 -7.82 2.71 22.25
C GLU A 24 -7.71 1.21 21.91
N CYS A 25 -8.75 0.44 22.25
CA CYS A 25 -8.81 -0.98 21.93
C CYS A 25 -8.83 -1.23 20.43
N GLU A 26 -9.62 -0.46 19.67
CA GLU A 26 -9.68 -0.52 18.21
C GLU A 26 -8.34 -0.13 17.58
N LYS A 27 -7.70 0.94 18.06
CA LYS A 27 -6.35 1.32 17.61
C LYS A 27 -5.32 0.22 17.86
N GLN A 28 -5.33 -0.41 19.03
CA GLN A 28 -4.39 -1.48 19.34
C GLN A 28 -4.66 -2.73 18.49
N ALA A 29 -5.93 -3.07 18.24
CA ALA A 29 -6.29 -4.18 17.36
C ALA A 29 -5.72 -3.97 15.95
N LEU A 30 -5.84 -2.76 15.39
CA LEU A 30 -5.26 -2.40 14.09
C LEU A 30 -3.72 -2.46 14.09
N VAL A 31 -3.08 -2.02 15.18
CA VAL A 31 -1.62 -2.15 15.33
C VAL A 31 -1.18 -3.61 15.32
N ASN A 32 -1.89 -4.46 16.08
CA ASN A 32 -1.60 -5.89 16.13
C ASN A 32 -1.83 -6.55 14.78
N GLU A 33 -2.93 -6.22 14.09
CA GLU A 33 -3.23 -6.74 12.75
C GLU A 33 -2.13 -6.35 11.74
N ARG A 34 -1.67 -5.10 11.78
CA ARG A 34 -0.56 -4.64 10.94
C ARG A 34 0.75 -5.34 11.29
N GLU A 35 1.02 -5.55 12.57
CA GLU A 35 2.21 -6.27 13.04
C GLU A 35 2.19 -7.73 12.61
N ASP A 36 1.05 -8.40 12.72
CA ASP A 36 0.83 -9.78 12.29
C ASP A 36 0.99 -9.91 10.76
N CYS A 37 0.38 -9.00 9.99
CA CYS A 37 0.57 -8.92 8.54
C CYS A 37 2.05 -8.69 8.16
N GLY A 38 2.73 -7.78 8.85
CA GLY A 38 4.16 -7.52 8.63
C GLY A 38 5.05 -8.71 9.03
N ALA A 39 4.72 -9.41 10.11
CA ALA A 39 5.44 -10.61 10.54
C ALA A 39 5.29 -11.75 9.53
N LYS A 40 4.07 -11.96 9.01
CA LYS A 40 3.80 -12.91 7.94
C LYS A 40 4.56 -12.56 6.67
N HIS A 41 4.52 -11.30 6.23
CA HIS A 41 5.27 -10.80 5.08
C HIS A 41 6.75 -11.14 5.22
N ARG A 42 7.39 -10.72 6.32
CA ARG A 42 8.81 -10.99 6.57
C ARG A 42 9.13 -12.47 6.64
N ALA A 43 8.26 -13.29 7.23
CA ALA A 43 8.45 -14.73 7.32
C ALA A 43 8.41 -15.41 5.94
N ILE A 44 7.51 -14.99 5.05
CA ILE A 44 7.45 -15.47 3.65
C ILE A 44 8.68 -15.00 2.89
N THR A 45 9.00 -13.70 2.98
CA THR A 45 10.19 -13.13 2.35
C THR A 45 11.46 -13.87 2.73
N ALA A 46 11.67 -14.12 4.03
CA ALA A 46 12.84 -14.83 4.53
C ALA A 46 12.94 -16.25 3.94
N GLN A 47 11.81 -16.92 3.73
CA GLN A 47 11.77 -18.26 3.13
C GLN A 47 12.09 -18.22 1.63
N VAL A 48 11.55 -17.24 0.89
CA VAL A 48 11.78 -17.09 -0.55
C VAL A 48 13.23 -16.71 -0.87
N ILE A 49 13.84 -15.83 -0.07
CA ILE A 49 15.23 -15.36 -0.26
C ILE A 49 16.24 -16.51 -0.24
N LEU A 50 15.99 -17.59 0.52
CA LEU A 50 16.94 -18.69 0.68
C LEU A 50 17.25 -19.47 -0.61
N TYR A 51 16.38 -19.37 -1.61
CA TYR A 51 16.53 -20.09 -2.88
C TYR A 51 16.28 -19.22 -4.11
N SER A 52 15.76 -18.01 -3.96
CA SER A 52 15.53 -17.12 -5.11
C SER A 52 16.86 -16.67 -5.69
N GLU A 53 16.97 -16.72 -7.01
CA GLU A 53 18.06 -16.02 -7.70
C GLU A 53 17.86 -14.50 -7.63
N THR A 54 18.94 -13.75 -7.78
CA THR A 54 18.90 -12.28 -7.86
C THR A 54 18.95 -11.79 -9.30
N VAL A 55 18.29 -10.66 -9.54
CA VAL A 55 18.31 -9.90 -10.80
C VAL A 55 18.77 -8.46 -10.53
N GLU A 56 19.39 -7.83 -11.51
CA GLU A 56 19.72 -6.42 -11.51
C GLU A 56 18.54 -5.61 -12.05
N VAL A 57 18.14 -4.57 -11.33
CA VAL A 57 17.13 -3.61 -11.76
C VAL A 57 17.78 -2.23 -11.83
N LEU A 58 17.87 -1.66 -13.02
CA LEU A 58 18.28 -0.29 -13.27
C LEU A 58 17.06 0.61 -13.14
N ALA A 59 16.94 1.35 -12.04
CA ALA A 59 15.87 2.32 -11.84
C ALA A 59 16.37 3.73 -12.18
N GLY A 60 15.57 4.50 -12.92
CA GLY A 60 15.84 5.89 -13.29
C GLY A 60 15.91 6.09 -14.80
N ASN A 61 15.75 7.34 -15.24
CA ASN A 61 15.89 7.72 -16.65
C ASN A 61 17.33 8.14 -16.97
N GLU A 62 17.78 9.24 -16.36
CA GLU A 62 19.11 9.82 -16.56
C GLU A 62 20.10 9.30 -15.52
N ASP A 63 19.76 9.44 -14.22
CA ASP A 63 20.57 8.96 -13.09
C ASP A 63 20.19 7.54 -12.67
N LYS A 64 20.53 6.56 -13.52
CA LYS A 64 20.20 5.16 -13.25
C LYS A 64 20.98 4.63 -12.05
N GLN A 65 20.27 4.00 -11.13
CA GLN A 65 20.85 3.25 -10.02
C GLN A 65 20.52 1.76 -10.15
N THR A 66 21.52 0.92 -9.87
CA THR A 66 21.37 -0.54 -9.92
C THR A 66 20.92 -1.07 -8.56
N PHE A 67 19.86 -1.87 -8.57
CA PHE A 67 19.34 -2.61 -7.42
C PHE A 67 19.51 -4.10 -7.67
N ILE A 68 20.03 -4.85 -6.70
CA ILE A 68 20.11 -6.31 -6.77
C ILE A 68 18.96 -6.88 -5.95
N VAL A 69 17.99 -7.53 -6.61
CA VAL A 69 16.71 -7.91 -6.01
C VAL A 69 16.41 -9.38 -6.28
N HIS A 70 15.76 -10.08 -5.34
CA HIS A 70 15.37 -11.48 -5.52
C HIS A 70 14.21 -11.61 -6.52
N ARG A 71 14.45 -12.38 -7.59
CA ARG A 71 13.51 -12.60 -8.71
C ARG A 71 12.17 -13.14 -8.25
N ASP A 72 12.18 -14.22 -7.47
CA ASP A 72 10.96 -14.90 -7.03
C ASP A 72 10.17 -14.03 -6.04
N LEU A 73 10.84 -13.10 -5.35
CA LEU A 73 10.20 -12.14 -4.45
C LEU A 73 9.52 -11.00 -5.23
N LEU A 74 10.19 -10.45 -6.26
CA LEU A 74 9.54 -9.50 -7.18
C LEU A 74 8.30 -10.13 -7.84
N ALA A 75 8.41 -11.37 -8.31
CA ALA A 75 7.30 -12.10 -8.93
C ALA A 75 6.13 -12.34 -7.97
N LEU A 76 6.43 -12.61 -6.69
CA LEU A 76 5.43 -12.83 -5.66
C LEU A 76 4.59 -11.56 -5.40
N HIS A 77 5.26 -10.42 -5.31
CA HIS A 77 4.61 -9.15 -4.96
C HIS A 77 4.02 -8.40 -6.16
N SER A 78 4.47 -8.70 -7.38
CA SER A 78 4.10 -7.94 -8.59
C SER A 78 3.82 -8.84 -9.78
N ALA A 79 2.59 -8.73 -10.31
CA ALA A 79 2.22 -9.47 -11.52
C ALA A 79 2.98 -8.96 -12.75
N TYR A 80 3.41 -7.68 -12.78
CA TYR A 80 4.31 -7.18 -13.83
C TYR A 80 5.61 -7.97 -13.88
N PHE A 81 6.30 -8.13 -12.75
CA PHE A 81 7.55 -8.88 -12.70
C PHE A 81 7.31 -10.39 -12.94
N LEU A 82 6.23 -10.95 -12.41
CA LEU A 82 5.84 -12.34 -12.69
C LEU A 82 5.69 -12.59 -14.21
N ASP A 83 4.99 -11.71 -14.92
CA ASP A 83 4.79 -11.82 -16.36
C ASP A 83 6.13 -11.62 -17.10
N LEU A 84 6.91 -10.60 -16.71
CA LEU A 84 8.23 -10.32 -17.28
C LEU A 84 9.17 -11.53 -17.20
N PHE A 85 9.12 -12.29 -16.10
CA PHE A 85 9.98 -13.44 -15.87
C PHE A 85 9.50 -14.75 -16.50
N LYS A 86 8.27 -14.82 -17.00
CA LYS A 86 7.78 -15.94 -17.81
C LYS A 86 8.28 -15.85 -19.25
N ASP A 87 8.47 -14.64 -19.75
CA ASP A 87 8.95 -14.39 -21.10
C ASP A 87 10.42 -14.81 -21.21
N LYS A 88 10.65 -15.95 -21.88
CA LYS A 88 11.97 -16.58 -22.13
C LYS A 88 12.99 -15.68 -22.87
N GLY A 89 12.65 -14.44 -23.21
CA GLY A 89 13.53 -13.46 -23.86
C GLY A 89 13.95 -12.31 -22.95
N ARG A 90 12.97 -11.56 -22.39
CA ARG A 90 13.25 -10.31 -21.65
C ARG A 90 13.70 -10.48 -20.20
N GLY A 91 13.61 -11.69 -19.65
CA GLY A 91 14.05 -12.01 -18.29
C GLY A 91 15.29 -12.90 -18.19
N VAL A 92 15.93 -13.23 -19.33
CA VAL A 92 17.17 -14.04 -19.36
C VAL A 92 18.39 -13.15 -19.19
N ASP A 93 18.35 -11.97 -19.80
CA ASP A 93 19.28 -10.89 -19.49
C ASP A 93 18.94 -10.43 -18.07
N LYS A 94 19.85 -10.65 -17.12
CA LYS A 94 19.64 -10.40 -15.68
C LYS A 94 19.43 -8.93 -15.33
N GLN A 95 19.17 -8.05 -16.30
CA GLN A 95 19.08 -6.61 -16.15
C GLN A 95 17.73 -6.08 -16.63
N ILE A 96 16.96 -5.52 -15.70
CA ILE A 96 15.63 -4.96 -15.93
C ILE A 96 15.73 -3.43 -15.87
N LEU A 97 15.14 -2.73 -16.84
CA LEU A 97 15.11 -1.26 -16.84
C LEU A 97 13.74 -0.75 -16.38
N ILE A 98 13.72 0.14 -15.39
CA ILE A 98 12.52 0.77 -14.84
C ILE A 98 12.70 2.29 -14.84
N SER A 99 11.76 3.04 -15.41
CA SER A 99 11.83 4.52 -15.50
C SER A 99 11.47 5.26 -14.21
N MET A 100 11.19 4.52 -13.13
CA MET A 100 10.89 5.04 -11.79
C MET A 100 12.10 5.75 -11.19
N LYS A 101 11.87 6.83 -10.46
CA LYS A 101 12.94 7.47 -9.67
C LYS A 101 13.59 6.43 -8.73
N PRO A 102 14.92 6.42 -8.59
CA PRO A 102 15.59 5.46 -7.72
C PRO A 102 15.08 5.44 -6.28
N SER A 103 14.79 6.61 -5.67
CA SER A 103 14.25 6.70 -4.31
C SER A 103 12.90 5.99 -4.16
N LEU A 104 11.98 6.23 -5.10
CA LEU A 104 10.68 5.56 -5.10
C LEU A 104 10.84 4.04 -5.28
N PHE A 105 11.74 3.60 -6.17
CA PHE A 105 11.99 2.18 -6.35
C PHE A 105 12.62 1.54 -5.11
N ALA A 106 13.46 2.28 -4.38
CA ALA A 106 14.02 1.83 -3.11
C ALA A 106 12.94 1.61 -2.05
N ASP A 107 11.91 2.48 -1.98
CA ASP A 107 10.74 2.29 -1.12
C ASP A 107 9.93 1.05 -1.51
N PHE A 108 9.71 0.82 -2.80
CA PHE A 108 9.06 -0.39 -3.28
C PHE A 108 9.85 -1.65 -2.89
N VAL A 109 11.18 -1.64 -3.09
CA VAL A 109 12.05 -2.77 -2.70
C VAL A 109 12.01 -2.97 -1.18
N SER A 110 12.06 -1.92 -0.38
CA SER A 110 11.92 -2.01 1.07
C SER A 110 10.60 -2.64 1.48
N TRP A 111 9.49 -2.23 0.86
CA TRP A 111 8.20 -2.86 1.13
C TRP A 111 8.19 -4.33 0.73
N VAL A 112 8.73 -4.69 -0.44
CA VAL A 112 8.86 -6.08 -0.90
C VAL A 112 9.61 -6.94 0.13
N TYR A 113 10.64 -6.40 0.78
CA TYR A 113 11.43 -7.18 1.73
C TYR A 113 10.86 -7.18 3.16
N PHE A 114 10.38 -6.04 3.62
CA PHE A 114 10.11 -5.80 5.05
C PHE A 114 8.64 -5.51 5.36
N GLY A 115 7.83 -5.24 4.35
CA GLY A 115 6.48 -4.73 4.49
C GLY A 115 6.43 -3.27 4.96
N GLU A 116 7.51 -2.51 4.79
CA GLU A 116 7.65 -1.12 5.26
C GLU A 116 8.40 -0.25 4.23
N PHE A 117 8.07 1.04 4.17
CA PHE A 117 8.87 2.04 3.45
C PHE A 117 10.25 2.25 4.10
N LEU A 118 11.19 2.80 3.35
CA LEU A 118 12.49 3.19 3.89
C LEU A 118 12.34 4.37 4.84
N LYS A 119 12.63 4.13 6.13
CA LYS A 119 12.67 5.19 7.14
C LYS A 119 14.04 5.84 7.12
N VAL A 120 14.28 6.73 6.16
CA VAL A 120 15.50 7.53 6.12
C VAL A 120 15.23 8.88 6.78
N GLU A 121 15.97 9.18 7.85
CA GLU A 121 15.89 10.49 8.51
C GLU A 121 16.40 11.61 7.59
N ASN A 122 15.84 12.82 7.74
CA ASN A 122 16.33 14.08 7.15
C ASN A 122 16.26 14.22 5.62
N ASP A 123 15.15 13.82 4.98
CA ASP A 123 14.88 14.08 3.56
C ASP A 123 16.00 13.63 2.59
N ALA A 124 16.90 12.74 3.03
CA ALA A 124 18.10 12.34 2.28
C ALA A 124 17.76 11.61 0.95
N LEU A 125 16.50 11.22 0.76
CA LEU A 125 15.94 10.66 -0.46
C LEU A 125 15.05 11.63 -1.25
N GLU A 126 15.27 12.94 -1.09
CA GLU A 126 14.50 14.04 -1.71
C GLU A 126 13.07 14.18 -1.18
N GLY A 127 12.95 14.34 0.14
CA GLY A 127 11.66 14.48 0.82
C GLY A 127 10.91 13.15 0.89
N ALA A 128 9.98 13.03 1.83
CA ALA A 128 9.07 11.88 1.87
C ALA A 128 8.54 11.59 0.45
N ALA A 129 8.93 10.46 -0.12
CA ALA A 129 8.40 9.99 -1.40
C ALA A 129 6.90 10.23 -1.40
N SER A 130 6.38 10.93 -2.42
CA SER A 130 4.94 11.17 -2.48
C SER A 130 4.26 9.82 -2.56
N VAL A 131 3.52 9.46 -1.50
CA VAL A 131 2.79 8.19 -1.41
C VAL A 131 1.87 8.02 -2.62
N ASP A 132 1.42 9.13 -3.20
CA ASP A 132 0.62 9.17 -4.43
C ASP A 132 1.39 8.61 -5.64
N ASP A 133 2.68 8.94 -5.77
CA ASP A 133 3.54 8.43 -6.84
C ASP A 133 3.82 6.93 -6.62
N LEU A 134 4.08 6.53 -5.37
CA LEU A 134 4.27 5.11 -5.02
C LEU A 134 3.00 4.29 -5.31
N TRP A 135 1.83 4.83 -5.01
CA TRP A 135 0.55 4.19 -5.31
C TRP A 135 0.39 3.97 -6.83
N GLU A 136 0.70 4.99 -7.63
CA GLU A 136 0.65 4.88 -9.10
C GLU A 136 1.67 3.86 -9.64
N TRP A 137 2.87 3.79 -9.07
CA TRP A 137 3.83 2.74 -9.42
C TRP A 137 3.37 1.35 -8.99
N GLY A 138 2.63 1.23 -7.89
CA GLY A 138 1.94 0.00 -7.52
C GLY A 138 0.98 -0.48 -8.62
N ARG A 139 0.26 0.44 -9.25
CA ARG A 139 -0.60 0.15 -10.41
C ARG A 139 0.22 -0.34 -11.60
N VAL A 140 1.31 0.36 -11.94
CA VAL A 140 2.22 0.00 -13.05
C VAL A 140 2.81 -1.39 -12.83
N PHE A 141 3.24 -1.70 -11.62
CA PHE A 141 3.76 -3.01 -11.25
C PHE A 141 2.67 -4.08 -11.06
N LYS A 142 1.38 -3.74 -11.21
CA LYS A 142 0.26 -4.65 -10.92
C LYS A 142 0.41 -5.28 -9.52
N ALA A 143 0.71 -4.44 -8.53
CA ALA A 143 0.98 -4.79 -7.14
C ALA A 143 -0.12 -4.19 -6.23
N PRO A 144 -1.36 -4.74 -6.24
CA PRO A 144 -2.47 -4.18 -5.48
C PRO A 144 -2.20 -4.11 -3.97
N ALA A 145 -1.44 -5.07 -3.41
CA ALA A 145 -1.04 -5.02 -2.00
C ALA A 145 -0.12 -3.84 -1.67
N PHE A 146 0.72 -3.42 -2.63
CA PHE A 146 1.50 -2.20 -2.47
C PHE A 146 0.63 -0.96 -2.56
N GLN A 147 -0.35 -0.95 -3.48
CA GLN A 147 -1.33 0.15 -3.58
C GLN A 147 -2.15 0.29 -2.29
N ASN A 148 -2.60 -0.83 -1.70
CA ASN A 148 -3.33 -0.83 -0.43
C ASN A 148 -2.46 -0.34 0.73
N PHE A 149 -1.18 -0.76 0.75
CA PHE A 149 -0.22 -0.25 1.72
C PHE A 149 -0.02 1.27 1.60
N CYS A 150 0.15 1.79 0.39
CA CYS A 150 0.24 3.23 0.13
C CYS A 150 -1.07 3.95 0.54
N MET A 151 -2.22 3.36 0.23
CA MET A 151 -3.53 3.93 0.58
C MET A 151 -3.72 4.03 2.10
N ASP A 152 -3.32 3.02 2.86
CA ASP A 152 -3.37 3.07 4.32
C ASP A 152 -2.46 4.18 4.90
N ASP A 153 -1.30 4.43 4.28
CA ASP A 153 -0.43 5.54 4.66
C ASP A 153 -1.05 6.91 4.33
N CYS A 154 -1.66 7.06 3.14
CA CYS A 154 -2.46 8.24 2.79
C CYS A 154 -3.59 8.48 3.81
N ARG A 155 -4.34 7.43 4.18
CA ARG A 155 -5.42 7.51 5.18
C ARG A 155 -4.87 7.91 6.55
N ALA A 156 -3.73 7.37 6.97
CA ALA A 156 -3.07 7.75 8.21
C ALA A 156 -2.67 9.23 8.22
N TYR A 157 -2.13 9.73 7.09
CA TYR A 157 -1.85 11.16 6.91
C TYR A 157 -3.13 12.00 7.06
N CYS A 158 -4.21 11.61 6.38
CA CYS A 158 -5.51 12.27 6.47
C CYS A 158 -6.03 12.31 7.92
N LYS A 159 -5.94 11.19 8.65
CA LYS A 159 -6.34 11.08 10.06
C LYS A 159 -5.49 11.97 10.97
N SER A 160 -4.18 12.06 10.72
CA SER A 160 -3.28 12.92 11.50
C SER A 160 -3.64 14.40 11.38
N SER A 161 -4.23 14.82 10.25
CA SER A 161 -4.70 16.20 10.05
C SER A 161 -5.81 16.62 11.01
N ASP A 162 -6.60 15.68 11.52
CA ASP A 162 -7.64 15.96 12.52
C ASP A 162 -7.01 16.31 13.88
N THR A 163 -5.89 15.65 14.20
CA THR A 163 -5.17 15.83 15.47
C THR A 163 -4.15 16.96 15.43
N ASN A 164 -3.57 17.24 14.26
CA ASN A 164 -2.52 18.25 14.10
C ASN A 164 -2.62 19.00 12.75
N PRO A 165 -3.67 19.83 12.56
CA PRO A 165 -3.97 20.48 11.28
C PRO A 165 -2.91 21.49 10.84
N THR A 166 -2.06 21.98 11.75
CA THR A 166 -0.97 22.90 11.43
C THR A 166 0.24 22.18 10.85
N LYS A 167 0.50 20.94 11.26
CA LYS A 167 1.61 20.13 10.73
C LYS A 167 1.20 19.39 9.47
N ASN A 168 -0.01 18.81 9.45
CA ASN A 168 -0.49 17.97 8.37
C ASN A 168 -1.81 18.52 7.82
N PRO A 169 -1.80 19.64 7.09
CA PRO A 169 -3.03 20.20 6.56
C PRO A 169 -3.59 19.26 5.47
N TRP A 170 -4.74 18.63 5.72
CA TRP A 170 -5.48 17.88 4.71
C TRP A 170 -6.95 18.31 4.65
N PRO A 171 -7.55 18.44 3.44
CA PRO A 171 -6.89 18.45 2.13
C PRO A 171 -6.06 19.71 1.89
N PHE A 172 -5.07 19.63 0.99
CA PHE A 172 -4.25 20.77 0.51
C PHE A 172 -4.10 20.72 -1.01
N ILE A 173 -3.94 21.90 -1.64
CA ILE A 173 -4.04 22.06 -3.10
C ILE A 173 -3.04 21.20 -3.87
N ASN A 174 -1.77 21.21 -3.45
CA ASN A 174 -0.73 20.46 -4.15
C ASN A 174 -0.95 18.94 -4.10
N GLY A 175 -1.45 18.41 -2.97
CA GLY A 175 -1.78 16.98 -2.87
C GLY A 175 -2.92 16.58 -3.80
N ILE A 176 -4.00 17.37 -3.83
CA ILE A 176 -5.12 17.13 -4.75
C ILE A 176 -4.67 17.20 -6.21
N LYS A 177 -3.86 18.22 -6.55
CA LYS A 177 -3.29 18.36 -7.89
C LYS A 177 -2.45 17.15 -8.26
N GLN A 178 -1.55 16.71 -7.37
CA GLN A 178 -0.71 15.54 -7.62
C GLN A 178 -1.57 14.30 -7.90
N MET A 179 -2.45 13.92 -6.97
CA MET A 179 -3.31 12.74 -7.09
C MET A 179 -4.12 12.72 -8.41
N TYR A 180 -4.69 13.85 -8.81
CA TYR A 180 -5.47 13.93 -10.06
C TYR A 180 -4.60 13.98 -11.32
N SER A 181 -3.41 14.58 -11.25
CA SER A 181 -2.53 14.68 -12.42
C SER A 181 -1.76 13.39 -12.72
N THR A 182 -1.50 12.55 -11.71
CA THR A 182 -0.67 11.34 -11.86
C THR A 182 -1.46 10.04 -11.96
N THR A 183 -2.65 9.96 -11.36
CA THR A 183 -3.44 8.71 -11.37
C THR A 183 -4.52 8.74 -12.45
N PRO A 184 -4.97 7.58 -12.96
CA PRO A 184 -6.08 7.53 -13.92
C PRO A 184 -7.42 7.95 -13.31
N LYS A 185 -8.40 8.29 -14.17
CA LYS A 185 -9.80 8.49 -13.75
C LYS A 185 -10.31 7.25 -13.02
N GLU A 186 -11.19 7.45 -12.04
CA GLU A 186 -11.77 6.40 -11.19
C GLU A 186 -10.77 5.66 -10.27
N SER A 187 -9.53 6.13 -10.15
CA SER A 187 -8.59 5.57 -9.17
C SER A 187 -9.11 5.70 -7.75
N GLN A 188 -8.79 4.72 -6.89
CA GLN A 188 -9.17 4.79 -5.48
C GLN A 188 -8.55 6.01 -4.76
N LEU A 189 -7.39 6.47 -5.24
CA LEU A 189 -6.73 7.67 -4.71
C LEU A 189 -7.52 8.95 -5.02
N ARG A 190 -8.02 9.12 -6.26
CA ARG A 190 -8.93 10.23 -6.61
C ARG A 190 -10.22 10.16 -5.79
N LYS A 191 -10.76 8.94 -5.58
CA LYS A 191 -11.95 8.71 -4.76
C LYS A 191 -11.73 9.16 -3.30
N LEU A 192 -10.60 8.82 -2.68
CA LEU A 192 -10.26 9.31 -1.33
C LEU A 192 -10.10 10.82 -1.31
N ALA A 193 -9.41 11.38 -2.30
CA ALA A 193 -9.17 12.82 -2.43
C ALA A 193 -10.48 13.63 -2.49
N VAL A 194 -11.41 13.22 -3.36
CA VAL A 194 -12.67 13.92 -3.55
C VAL A 194 -13.61 13.75 -2.36
N ASN A 195 -13.67 12.56 -1.77
CA ASN A 195 -14.45 12.32 -0.55
C ASN A 195 -13.90 13.18 0.61
N SER A 196 -12.58 13.32 0.70
CA SER A 196 -11.94 14.20 1.68
C SER A 196 -12.26 15.67 1.44
N LEU A 197 -12.28 16.12 0.18
CA LEU A 197 -12.66 17.48 -0.20
C LEU A 197 -14.12 17.77 0.10
N SER A 198 -15.04 16.84 -0.20
CA SER A 198 -16.46 17.02 0.08
C SER A 198 -16.72 17.08 1.59
N TYR A 199 -16.04 16.24 2.38
CA TYR A 199 -16.13 16.21 3.83
C TYR A 199 -15.52 17.47 4.49
N LYS A 200 -14.30 17.87 4.09
CA LYS A 200 -13.58 19.06 4.58
C LYS A 200 -13.54 20.16 3.52
N ASN A 201 -14.72 20.63 3.10
CA ASN A 201 -14.81 21.63 2.04
C ASN A 201 -14.01 22.91 2.38
N PRO A 202 -12.90 23.19 1.65
CA PRO A 202 -12.02 24.30 1.98
C PRO A 202 -12.70 25.66 1.78
N LEU A 203 -13.74 25.75 0.95
CA LEU A 203 -14.51 26.98 0.75
C LEU A 203 -15.34 27.37 1.98
N HIS A 204 -15.64 26.42 2.87
CA HIS A 204 -16.27 26.67 4.17
C HIS A 204 -15.24 26.99 5.27
N LYS A 205 -14.01 26.49 5.13
CA LYS A 205 -12.92 26.68 6.10
C LYS A 205 -12.31 28.08 6.03
N TYR A 206 -12.04 28.58 4.81
CA TYR A 206 -11.34 29.85 4.62
C TYR A 206 -12.30 31.03 4.49
N ARG A 207 -11.90 32.20 5.02
CA ARG A 207 -12.68 33.44 4.88
C ARG A 207 -12.85 33.77 3.40
N LYS A 208 -14.08 33.99 2.96
CA LYS A 208 -14.41 34.40 1.58
C LYS A 208 -13.56 35.62 1.16
N GLY A 209 -12.88 35.49 0.02
CA GLY A 209 -11.99 36.51 -0.52
C GLY A 209 -10.54 36.48 -0.01
N SER A 210 -10.21 35.66 0.99
CA SER A 210 -8.80 35.39 1.36
C SER A 210 -8.05 34.73 0.21
N ALA A 211 -6.71 34.82 0.23
CA ALA A 211 -5.85 34.21 -0.79
C ALA A 211 -6.13 32.70 -0.93
N ALA A 212 -6.09 31.95 0.19
CA ALA A 212 -6.39 30.52 0.20
C ALA A 212 -7.80 30.19 -0.33
N TRP A 213 -8.83 30.99 0.03
CA TRP A 213 -10.17 30.79 -0.50
C TRP A 213 -10.24 31.00 -2.01
N LYS A 214 -9.56 32.04 -2.54
CA LYS A 214 -9.51 32.33 -3.98
C LYS A 214 -8.81 31.21 -4.75
N GLU A 215 -7.72 30.69 -4.20
CA GLU A 215 -6.94 29.59 -4.80
C GLU A 215 -7.77 28.30 -4.89
N TRP A 216 -8.39 27.90 -3.78
CA TRP A 216 -9.31 26.75 -3.77
C TRP A 216 -10.50 26.94 -4.71
N LYS A 217 -11.07 28.15 -4.73
CA LYS A 217 -12.18 28.44 -5.64
C LYS A 217 -11.71 28.31 -7.10
N ALA A 218 -10.58 28.90 -7.47
CA ALA A 218 -10.05 28.82 -8.82
C ALA A 218 -9.86 27.37 -9.28
N LEU A 219 -9.29 26.51 -8.41
CA LEU A 219 -9.14 25.08 -8.66
C LEU A 219 -10.51 24.38 -8.86
N LEU A 220 -11.44 24.56 -7.91
CA LEU A 220 -12.74 23.87 -7.91
C LEU A 220 -13.74 24.42 -8.94
N THR A 221 -13.52 25.62 -9.49
CA THR A 221 -14.35 26.15 -10.59
C THR A 221 -13.66 26.04 -11.94
N GLY A 222 -12.39 25.63 -11.99
CA GLY A 222 -11.59 25.57 -13.23
C GLY A 222 -11.44 26.95 -13.89
N GLN A 223 -11.36 28.02 -13.10
CA GLN A 223 -11.38 29.39 -13.64
C GLN A 223 -10.10 29.72 -14.44
N ASP A 224 -8.99 29.05 -14.12
CA ASP A 224 -7.65 29.46 -14.58
C ASP A 224 -6.87 28.36 -15.33
N SER A 225 -7.46 27.18 -15.59
CA SER A 225 -6.76 26.11 -16.33
C SER A 225 -7.70 25.21 -17.13
N GLN A 226 -7.21 24.78 -18.30
CA GLN A 226 -7.87 23.86 -19.23
C GLN A 226 -7.34 22.43 -19.13
N GLU A 227 -6.56 22.12 -18.09
CA GLU A 227 -6.03 20.77 -17.90
C GLU A 227 -7.17 19.76 -17.68
N ALA A 228 -7.12 18.63 -18.39
CA ALA A 228 -8.18 17.63 -18.37
C ALA A 228 -8.51 17.12 -16.96
N TRP A 229 -7.48 16.93 -16.11
CA TRP A 229 -7.67 16.44 -14.74
C TRP A 229 -8.42 17.44 -13.84
N ILE A 230 -8.41 18.74 -14.16
CA ILE A 230 -9.21 19.75 -13.43
C ILE A 230 -10.69 19.56 -13.73
N ASN A 231 -11.03 19.24 -14.98
CA ASN A 231 -12.41 18.94 -15.34
C ASN A 231 -12.91 17.68 -14.64
N ASP A 232 -12.08 16.63 -14.57
CA ASP A 232 -12.39 15.42 -13.79
C ASP A 232 -12.62 15.76 -12.30
N LEU A 233 -11.71 16.53 -11.68
CA LEU A 233 -11.85 16.96 -10.27
C LEU A 233 -13.16 17.72 -10.03
N ARG A 234 -13.59 18.55 -10.98
CA ARG A 234 -14.84 19.32 -10.87
C ARG A 234 -16.07 18.44 -10.97
N GLU A 235 -16.03 17.46 -11.87
CA GLU A 235 -17.08 16.48 -12.06
C GLU A 235 -17.23 15.63 -10.79
N ASP A 236 -16.15 14.98 -10.36
CA ASP A 236 -16.10 14.18 -9.12
C ASP A 236 -16.51 15.05 -7.91
N PHE A 237 -15.95 16.27 -7.86
CA PHE A 237 -16.35 17.45 -7.08
C PHE A 237 -17.85 17.53 -6.82
N SER A 238 -18.56 17.70 -7.92
CA SER A 238 -19.97 18.02 -7.97
C SER A 238 -20.83 16.81 -7.64
N LEU A 239 -20.38 15.60 -7.99
CA LEU A 239 -21.06 14.35 -7.68
C LEU A 239 -21.04 14.02 -6.19
N GLU A 240 -19.91 14.28 -5.52
CA GLU A 240 -19.76 14.02 -4.09
C GLU A 240 -20.22 15.21 -3.22
N ALA A 241 -20.50 16.36 -3.83
CA ALA A 241 -21.02 17.53 -3.14
C ALA A 241 -22.38 17.24 -2.51
N GLY A 242 -22.47 17.34 -1.19
CA GLY A 242 -23.71 17.11 -0.44
C GLY A 242 -23.89 15.68 0.07
N LYS A 243 -22.93 14.78 -0.17
CA LYS A 243 -22.90 13.48 0.49
C LYS A 243 -22.86 13.64 2.02
N ASP A 244 -23.82 13.03 2.71
CA ASP A 244 -23.86 13.02 4.16
C ASP A 244 -22.94 11.90 4.70
N TRP A 245 -21.78 12.31 5.19
CA TRP A 245 -20.81 11.44 5.83
C TRP A 245 -21.19 11.06 7.27
N LYS A 246 -22.33 11.52 7.81
CA LYS A 246 -22.79 11.25 9.19
C LYS A 246 -21.74 11.56 10.26
N LYS A 247 -20.86 12.53 9.99
CA LYS A 247 -19.70 12.92 10.82
C LYS A 247 -18.61 11.84 10.95
N ILE A 248 -18.65 10.79 10.12
CA ILE A 248 -17.58 9.79 10.02
C ILE A 248 -16.65 10.23 8.89
N PRO A 249 -15.36 10.51 9.18
CA PRO A 249 -14.45 10.95 8.14
C PRO A 249 -14.25 9.88 7.05
N PRO A 250 -14.04 10.27 5.78
CA PRO A 250 -13.78 9.33 4.69
C PRO A 250 -12.55 8.43 4.91
N TRP A 251 -11.54 8.89 5.65
CA TRP A 251 -10.34 8.11 5.99
C TRP A 251 -10.52 7.23 7.23
N ASP A 252 -11.73 7.13 7.80
CA ASP A 252 -12.01 6.24 8.91
C ASP A 252 -11.95 4.75 8.50
N ASP A 253 -11.70 3.86 9.45
CA ASP A 253 -11.54 2.43 9.20
C ASP A 253 -12.84 1.76 8.71
N GLN A 254 -14.00 2.34 9.05
CA GLN A 254 -15.29 1.92 8.50
C GLN A 254 -15.39 2.06 6.97
N HIS A 255 -14.62 2.99 6.40
CA HIS A 255 -14.59 3.24 4.96
C HIS A 255 -13.33 2.66 4.28
N ARG A 256 -12.45 1.97 5.01
CA ARG A 256 -11.18 1.47 4.47
C ARG A 256 -11.37 0.71 3.16
N ASN A 257 -12.29 -0.26 3.16
CA ASN A 257 -12.54 -1.13 2.02
C ASN A 257 -13.09 -0.39 0.79
N ASP A 258 -13.64 0.83 0.95
CA ASP A 258 -14.12 1.64 -0.17
C ASP A 258 -12.99 2.18 -1.04
N TYR A 259 -11.74 2.12 -0.56
CA TYR A 259 -10.55 2.66 -1.22
C TYR A 259 -9.46 1.62 -1.49
N MET A 260 -9.68 0.35 -1.13
CA MET A 260 -8.70 -0.70 -1.36
C MET A 260 -8.84 -1.29 -2.76
N GLU A 261 -7.71 -1.54 -3.39
CA GLU A 261 -7.61 -2.41 -4.55
C GLU A 261 -7.88 -3.86 -4.16
N LYS A 262 -8.52 -4.60 -5.07
CA LYS A 262 -8.73 -6.03 -4.87
C LYS A 262 -7.39 -6.76 -4.94
N GLU A 263 -6.98 -7.33 -3.81
CA GLU A 263 -5.75 -8.10 -3.70
C GLU A 263 -6.02 -9.58 -3.44
N ILE A 264 -4.99 -10.39 -3.70
CA ILE A 264 -4.93 -11.80 -3.31
C ILE A 264 -3.98 -11.84 -2.12
N ALA A 265 -4.34 -12.58 -1.07
CA ALA A 265 -3.49 -12.70 0.13
C ALA A 265 -2.09 -13.19 -0.26
N LEU A 266 -1.08 -12.74 0.49
CA LEU A 266 0.30 -13.06 0.18
C LEU A 266 0.57 -14.56 0.27
N GLU A 267 -0.03 -15.24 1.25
CA GLU A 267 0.00 -16.69 1.39
C GLU A 267 -0.55 -17.38 0.12
N ASP A 268 -1.74 -16.99 -0.34
CA ASP A 268 -2.37 -17.59 -1.52
C ASP A 268 -1.53 -17.37 -2.79
N ARG A 269 -0.89 -16.20 -2.92
CA ARG A 269 0.05 -15.94 -4.03
C ARG A 269 1.27 -16.83 -3.96
N TRP A 270 1.79 -17.05 -2.75
CA TRP A 270 2.95 -17.91 -2.56
C TRP A 270 2.61 -19.37 -2.84
N ASP A 271 1.44 -19.84 -2.38
CA ASP A 271 0.90 -21.16 -2.75
C ASP A 271 0.79 -21.32 -4.26
N ALA A 272 0.20 -20.34 -4.96
CA ALA A 272 0.09 -20.38 -6.42
C ALA A 272 1.46 -20.45 -7.11
N GLN A 273 2.47 -19.75 -6.59
CA GLN A 273 3.83 -19.78 -7.12
C GLN A 273 4.53 -21.13 -6.87
N ILE A 274 4.33 -21.75 -5.71
CA ILE A 274 4.84 -23.09 -5.40
C ILE A 274 4.17 -24.13 -6.29
N LEU A 275 2.84 -24.08 -6.39
CA LEU A 275 2.01 -25.02 -7.14
C LEU A 275 2.19 -24.91 -8.67
N ALA A 276 2.86 -23.87 -9.16
CA ALA A 276 3.33 -23.82 -10.54
C ALA A 276 4.38 -24.92 -10.85
N ARG A 277 4.97 -25.55 -9.83
CA ARG A 277 5.84 -26.73 -9.96
C ARG A 277 5.06 -28.01 -9.65
N PRO A 278 5.41 -29.17 -10.25
CA PRO A 278 4.76 -30.43 -9.92
C PRO A 278 4.93 -30.82 -8.43
N ILE A 279 3.82 -30.95 -7.69
CA ILE A 279 3.80 -31.33 -6.27
C ILE A 279 4.61 -32.60 -5.99
N ALA A 280 4.52 -33.60 -6.88
CA ALA A 280 5.23 -34.86 -6.70
C ALA A 280 6.75 -34.67 -6.72
N ALA A 281 7.25 -33.75 -7.56
CA ALA A 281 8.67 -33.41 -7.62
C ALA A 281 9.12 -32.64 -6.38
N ILE A 282 8.34 -31.65 -5.93
CA ILE A 282 8.60 -30.91 -4.69
C ILE A 282 8.69 -31.89 -3.51
N LYS A 283 7.67 -32.74 -3.34
CA LYS A 283 7.62 -33.72 -2.24
C LYS A 283 8.80 -34.68 -2.29
N SER A 284 9.12 -35.24 -3.46
CA SER A 284 10.22 -36.18 -3.62
C SER A 284 11.57 -35.55 -3.23
N ALA A 285 11.87 -34.35 -3.76
CA ALA A 285 13.11 -33.64 -3.45
C ALA A 285 13.20 -33.18 -1.98
N ALA A 286 12.08 -32.76 -1.39
CA ALA A 286 12.00 -32.40 0.02
C ALA A 286 12.29 -33.60 0.94
N LEU A 287 11.69 -34.75 0.68
CA LEU A 287 11.89 -35.98 1.45
C LEU A 287 13.32 -36.51 1.32
N ALA A 288 13.90 -36.41 0.12
CA ALA A 288 15.28 -36.77 -0.13
C ALA A 288 16.29 -35.76 0.44
N LYS A 289 15.83 -34.59 0.90
CA LYS A 289 16.65 -33.46 1.40
C LYS A 289 17.71 -32.98 0.40
N THR A 290 17.41 -33.08 -0.90
CA THR A 290 18.37 -32.74 -1.96
C THR A 290 18.23 -31.30 -2.47
N ASP A 291 17.12 -30.63 -2.18
CA ASP A 291 16.83 -29.28 -2.65
C ASP A 291 16.21 -28.43 -1.53
N VAL A 292 16.90 -27.37 -1.11
CA VAL A 292 16.46 -26.47 -0.03
C VAL A 292 15.13 -25.81 -0.37
N ARG A 293 14.93 -25.42 -1.63
CA ARG A 293 13.68 -24.82 -2.10
C ARG A 293 12.51 -25.77 -1.85
N SER A 294 12.62 -27.01 -2.33
CA SER A 294 11.57 -28.01 -2.17
C SER A 294 11.30 -28.35 -0.70
N ILE A 295 12.30 -28.36 0.17
CA ILE A 295 12.11 -28.55 1.63
C ILE A 295 11.21 -27.45 2.22
N ILE A 296 11.51 -26.19 1.92
CA ILE A 296 10.77 -25.03 2.43
C ILE A 296 9.33 -25.02 1.87
N GLU A 297 9.20 -25.17 0.55
CA GLU A 297 7.91 -25.16 -0.13
C GLU A 297 7.01 -26.31 0.36
N TRP A 298 7.56 -27.52 0.52
CA TRP A 298 6.80 -28.65 1.07
C TRP A 298 6.34 -28.39 2.51
N ALA A 299 7.22 -27.82 3.35
CA ALA A 299 6.86 -27.48 4.72
C ALA A 299 5.74 -26.42 4.80
N HIS A 300 5.71 -25.47 3.85
CA HIS A 300 4.63 -24.48 3.73
C HIS A 300 3.30 -25.16 3.39
N LEU A 301 3.26 -25.96 2.33
CA LEU A 301 2.04 -26.66 1.87
C LEU A 301 1.44 -27.60 2.92
N GLN A 302 2.28 -28.17 3.80
CA GLN A 302 1.80 -29.04 4.88
C GLN A 302 1.09 -28.29 6.03
N ARG A 303 1.20 -26.96 6.13
CA ARG A 303 0.51 -26.18 7.18
C ARG A 303 -1.00 -26.16 6.99
N GLY A 304 -1.47 -25.99 5.75
CA GLY A 304 -2.91 -25.94 5.43
C GLY A 304 -3.63 -27.27 5.68
N VAL A 305 -2.94 -28.41 5.49
CA VAL A 305 -3.54 -29.75 5.72
C VAL A 305 -3.81 -30.01 7.20
N LYS A 306 -2.99 -29.46 8.10
CA LYS A 306 -3.14 -29.69 9.54
C LYS A 306 -4.31 -28.91 10.14
N SER A 307 -4.61 -27.72 9.63
CA SER A 307 -5.72 -26.90 10.11
C SER A 307 -7.11 -27.43 9.73
N GLU A 308 -7.22 -28.34 8.75
CA GLU A 308 -8.50 -28.96 8.38
C GLU A 308 -8.84 -30.22 9.19
N GLN A 309 -7.87 -30.72 9.98
CA GLN A 309 -8.03 -31.94 10.78
C GLN A 309 -8.28 -31.66 12.27
N GLU A 310 -8.21 -30.39 12.69
CA GLU A 310 -8.48 -29.89 14.05
C GLU A 310 -9.83 -29.14 14.10
#